data_AF-A0A7Z7IAQ9-F1
#
_entry.id   AF-A0A7Z7IAQ9-F1
#
_cell.length_a   1.000
_cell.length_b   1.000
_cell.length_c   1.000
_cell.angle_alpha   90.00
_cell.angle_beta   90.00
_cell.angle_gamma   90.00
#
_symmetry.space_group_name_H-M   'P 1'
#
loop_
_entity.id
_entity.type
_entity.pdbx_description
1 polymer ?
#
loop_
_entity_poly.entity_id
_entity_poly.type
_entity_poly.pdbx_seq_one_letter_code
_entity_poly.pdbx_strand_id
1 'polypeptide(L)'
;MALIIKNRAVVNDDWTVVRAAEDGAVPAVDALPAGKVLVPFSLWKEQKDALASSRSKDELGVWLAPDDEPADLVADFDRIALIAVDFPVFRDGRGFSIGRLLRERYQWTGELRAIGDVLRDQLLFHSRCGFDAFAVREDKDINDALNAFNEFSEQYQGATDNPEPLFRRRAAVLAASGAA
;
A
#
# COMPACT_ATOMS: atom_id res chain seq x y z
N MET A 1 19.80 -1.29 -6.54
CA MET A 1 18.47 -0.62 -6.46
C MET A 1 17.44 -1.72 -6.36
N ALA A 2 16.55 -1.65 -5.38
CA ALA A 2 15.49 -2.64 -5.25
C ALA A 2 14.48 -2.47 -6.39
N LEU A 3 13.80 -3.55 -6.76
CA LEU A 3 12.70 -3.52 -7.73
C LEU A 3 11.39 -3.71 -6.99
N ILE A 4 10.34 -3.02 -7.43
CA ILE A 4 8.98 -3.20 -6.94
C ILE A 4 8.03 -3.37 -8.12
N ILE A 5 6.85 -3.91 -7.84
CA ILE A 5 5.75 -3.88 -8.80
C ILE A 5 4.94 -2.63 -8.52
N LYS A 6 4.74 -1.77 -9.51
CA LYS A 6 3.84 -0.62 -9.43
C LYS A 6 2.95 -0.58 -10.66
N ASN A 7 1.65 -0.43 -10.48
CA ASN A 7 0.65 -0.42 -11.56
C ASN A 7 0.82 -1.61 -12.53
N ARG A 8 1.09 -2.81 -11.96
CA ARG A 8 1.33 -4.06 -12.71
C ARG A 8 2.56 -4.03 -13.64
N ALA A 9 3.54 -3.18 -13.37
CA ALA A 9 4.83 -3.16 -14.05
C ALA A 9 5.98 -3.23 -13.03
N VAL A 10 7.08 -3.87 -13.40
CA VAL A 10 8.31 -3.86 -12.60
C VAL A 10 9.01 -2.52 -12.80
N VAL A 11 9.30 -1.82 -11.71
CA VAL A 11 9.97 -0.51 -11.71
C VAL A 11 11.08 -0.48 -10.67
N ASN A 12 12.03 0.44 -10.85
CA ASN A 12 13.04 0.73 -9.82
C ASN A 12 12.38 1.38 -8.61
N ASP A 13 12.83 0.99 -7.42
CA ASP A 13 12.46 1.64 -6.17
C ASP A 13 13.56 2.58 -5.71
N ASP A 14 13.22 3.87 -5.69
CA ASP A 14 14.09 4.94 -5.20
C ASP A 14 13.82 5.29 -3.73
N TRP A 15 12.88 4.60 -3.07
CA TRP A 15 12.49 4.88 -1.70
C TRP A 15 13.32 4.08 -0.70
N THR A 16 13.82 4.75 0.33
CA THR A 16 14.47 4.09 1.47
C THR A 16 13.49 3.95 2.62
N VAL A 17 13.20 2.71 3.02
CA VAL A 17 12.33 2.42 4.17
C VAL A 17 13.10 2.60 5.47
N VAL A 18 12.68 3.56 6.28
CA VAL A 18 13.26 3.81 7.60
C VAL A 18 12.54 2.94 8.61
N ARG A 19 13.28 2.05 9.27
CA ARG A 19 12.76 1.20 10.35
C ARG A 19 13.33 1.66 11.70
N ALA A 20 12.63 1.36 12.77
CA ALA A 20 13.19 1.49 14.11
C ALA A 20 14.37 0.53 14.27
N ALA A 21 15.38 0.94 15.02
CA ALA A 21 16.48 0.07 15.42
C ALA A 21 15.98 -1.03 16.39
N GLU A 22 16.82 -2.02 16.67
CA GLU A 22 16.46 -3.17 17.54
C GLU A 22 16.07 -2.77 18.97
N ASP A 23 16.51 -1.59 19.43
CA ASP A 23 16.13 -0.99 20.70
C ASP A 23 14.80 -0.20 20.65
N GLY A 24 14.13 -0.19 19.50
CA GLY A 24 12.90 0.54 19.25
C GLY A 24 13.10 2.03 18.97
N ALA A 25 14.33 2.53 18.94
CA ALA A 25 14.61 3.92 18.63
C ALA A 25 14.43 4.19 17.13
N VAL A 26 13.65 5.21 16.79
CA VAL A 26 13.58 5.72 15.42
C VAL A 26 14.69 6.76 15.23
N PRO A 27 15.45 6.75 14.12
CA PRO A 27 16.45 7.78 13.86
C PRO A 27 15.84 9.18 13.85
N ALA A 28 16.59 10.15 14.37
CA ALA A 28 16.25 11.56 14.32
C ALA A 28 16.21 12.09 12.87
N VAL A 29 15.45 13.17 12.60
CA VAL A 29 15.25 13.71 11.24
C VAL A 29 16.56 14.00 10.50
N ASP A 30 17.57 14.48 11.23
CA ASP A 30 18.89 14.85 10.72
C ASP A 30 19.77 13.63 10.38
N ALA A 31 19.49 12.47 10.99
CA ALA A 31 20.15 11.19 10.71
C ALA A 31 19.47 10.39 9.58
N LEU A 32 18.34 10.88 9.04
CA LEU A 32 17.64 10.20 7.94
C LEU A 32 18.47 10.26 6.63
N PRO A 33 18.42 9.20 5.81
CA PRO A 33 19.13 9.17 4.53
C PRO A 33 18.67 10.30 3.60
N ALA A 34 19.56 10.68 2.68
CA ALA A 34 19.26 11.64 1.64
C ALA A 34 18.30 11.04 0.59
N GLY A 35 17.50 11.89 -0.06
CA GLY A 35 16.53 11.49 -1.09
C GLY A 35 15.18 11.06 -0.52
N LYS A 36 14.48 10.19 -1.26
CA LYS A 36 13.11 9.77 -0.94
C LYS A 36 13.10 8.78 0.22
N VAL A 37 12.37 9.12 1.28
CA VAL A 37 12.31 8.34 2.51
C VAL A 37 10.89 7.98 2.88
N LEU A 38 10.72 6.74 3.33
CA LEU A 38 9.48 6.23 3.86
C LEU A 38 9.65 6.04 5.37
N VAL A 39 9.06 6.95 6.16
CA VAL A 39 9.25 7.01 7.62
C VAL A 39 8.10 6.31 8.37
N PRO A 40 8.36 5.75 9.58
CA PRO A 40 7.28 5.17 10.37
C PRO A 40 6.28 6.24 10.79
N PHE A 41 5.02 5.85 10.90
CA PHE A 41 3.95 6.78 11.28
C PHE A 41 4.17 7.42 12.66
N SER A 42 4.76 6.69 13.61
CA SER A 42 5.14 7.23 14.93
C SER A 42 6.06 8.46 14.81
N LEU A 43 7.12 8.36 14.01
CA LEU A 43 8.03 9.48 13.75
C LEU A 43 7.34 10.63 13.01
N TRP A 44 6.46 10.32 12.06
CA TRP A 44 5.66 11.34 11.38
C TRP A 44 4.81 12.13 12.37
N LYS A 45 4.07 11.46 13.26
CA LYS A 45 3.21 12.12 14.27
C LYS A 45 3.98 13.08 15.15
N GLU A 46 5.19 12.71 15.55
CA GLU A 46 6.03 13.51 16.45
C GLU A 46 6.75 14.66 15.74
N GLN A 47 7.18 14.45 14.48
CA GLN A 47 8.19 15.32 13.84
C GLN A 47 7.80 15.77 12.42
N LYS A 48 6.52 15.69 12.03
CA LYS A 48 6.04 16.06 10.68
C LYS A 48 6.47 17.45 10.21
N ASP A 49 6.51 18.44 11.10
CA ASP A 49 6.90 19.81 10.72
C ASP A 49 8.40 19.92 10.44
N ALA A 50 9.23 19.23 11.23
CA ALA A 50 10.66 19.14 10.95
C ALA A 50 10.93 18.37 9.65
N LEU A 51 10.22 17.26 9.43
CA LEU A 51 10.32 16.45 8.21
C LEU A 51 9.93 17.27 6.97
N ALA A 52 8.76 17.91 6.99
CA ALA A 52 8.28 18.74 5.89
C ALA A 52 9.10 20.02 5.66
N SER A 53 9.86 20.49 6.65
CA SER A 53 10.81 21.58 6.47
C SER A 53 12.14 21.11 5.85
N SER A 54 12.51 19.85 6.10
CA SER A 54 13.77 19.26 5.63
C SER A 54 13.72 18.75 4.19
N ARG A 55 12.52 18.38 3.70
CA ARG A 55 12.32 17.64 2.44
C ARG A 55 11.06 18.10 1.74
N SER A 56 11.03 17.96 0.42
CA SER A 56 9.82 18.20 -0.36
C SER A 56 8.78 17.09 -0.14
N LYS A 57 7.52 17.37 -0.47
CA LYS A 57 6.42 16.38 -0.45
C LYS A 57 6.77 15.12 -1.24
N ASP A 58 7.41 15.29 -2.40
CA ASP A 58 7.75 14.21 -3.34
C ASP A 58 8.85 13.26 -2.85
N GLU A 59 9.51 13.64 -1.75
CA GLU A 59 10.57 12.88 -1.09
C GLU A 59 10.12 12.30 0.25
N LEU A 60 8.88 12.56 0.65
CA LEU A 60 8.32 12.11 1.92
C LEU A 60 7.20 11.11 1.69
N GLY A 61 7.35 9.95 2.31
CA GLY A 61 6.32 8.95 2.43
C GLY A 61 6.20 8.51 3.89
N VAL A 62 5.03 7.99 4.25
CA VAL A 62 4.76 7.45 5.58
C VAL A 62 4.35 5.99 5.45
N TRP A 63 4.89 5.12 6.30
CA TRP A 63 4.41 3.75 6.43
C TRP A 63 3.65 3.53 7.74
N LEU A 64 2.53 2.83 7.63
CA LEU A 64 1.63 2.46 8.73
C LEU A 64 1.94 1.03 9.17
N ALA A 65 2.16 0.85 10.47
CA ALA A 65 2.17 -0.44 11.12
C ALA A 65 0.73 -1.01 11.23
N PRO A 66 0.58 -2.32 11.50
CA PRO A 66 -0.75 -2.95 11.58
C PRO A 66 -1.70 -2.36 12.63
N ASP A 67 -1.16 -1.74 13.68
CA ASP A 67 -1.92 -1.14 14.80
C ASP A 67 -2.11 0.38 14.64
N ASP A 68 -1.62 0.97 13.56
CA ASP A 68 -1.78 2.40 13.30
C ASP A 68 -3.19 2.72 12.78
N GLU A 69 -3.69 3.89 13.16
CA GLU A 69 -5.00 4.39 12.73
C GLU A 69 -4.85 5.30 11.49
N PRO A 70 -5.35 4.89 10.30
CA PRO A 70 -5.18 5.66 9.06
C PRO A 70 -5.90 7.02 9.10
N ALA A 71 -6.93 7.17 9.93
CA ALA A 71 -7.66 8.43 10.09
C ALA A 71 -6.75 9.59 10.52
N ASP A 72 -5.74 9.29 11.34
CA ASP A 72 -4.81 10.29 11.90
C ASP A 72 -3.90 10.91 10.82
N LEU A 73 -3.75 10.26 9.65
CA LEU A 73 -2.89 10.74 8.56
C LEU A 73 -3.63 11.63 7.54
N VAL A 74 -4.97 11.65 7.57
CA VAL A 74 -5.81 12.29 6.55
C VAL A 74 -5.50 13.79 6.38
N ALA A 75 -5.27 14.49 7.50
CA ALA A 75 -4.96 15.92 7.48
C ALA A 75 -3.58 16.24 6.85
N ASP A 76 -2.72 15.23 6.70
CA ASP A 76 -1.36 15.38 6.21
C ASP A 76 -1.16 14.76 4.80
N PHE A 77 -2.23 14.31 4.13
CA PHE A 77 -2.16 13.74 2.75
C PHE A 77 -1.48 14.68 1.76
N ASP A 78 -1.65 16.00 1.92
CA ASP A 78 -1.02 16.98 1.04
C ASP A 78 0.48 17.18 1.30
N ARG A 79 1.04 16.53 2.32
CA ARG A 79 2.44 16.67 2.74
C ARG A 79 3.31 15.47 2.37
N ILE A 80 2.71 14.39 1.88
CA ILE A 80 3.40 13.15 1.51
C ILE A 80 3.04 12.74 0.08
N ALA A 81 3.94 12.02 -0.59
CA ALA A 81 3.71 11.49 -1.93
C ALA A 81 3.26 10.02 -1.95
N LEU A 82 3.49 9.31 -0.85
CA LEU A 82 3.30 7.86 -0.74
C LEU A 82 2.84 7.48 0.67
N ILE A 83 1.82 6.61 0.74
CA ILE A 83 1.50 5.86 1.95
C ILE A 83 1.89 4.41 1.72
N ALA A 84 2.61 3.80 2.66
CA ALA A 84 2.82 2.38 2.67
C ALA A 84 2.13 1.73 3.87
N VAL A 85 1.85 0.43 3.76
CA VAL A 85 1.31 -0.38 4.85
C VAL A 85 2.23 -1.57 5.03
N ASP A 86 2.65 -1.77 6.28
CA ASP A 86 3.57 -2.82 6.65
C ASP A 86 2.83 -4.12 6.97
N PHE A 87 3.28 -5.20 6.36
CA PHE A 87 2.83 -6.56 6.60
C PHE A 87 3.97 -7.32 7.30
N PRO A 88 4.06 -7.29 8.63
CA PRO A 88 5.21 -7.87 9.33
C PRO A 88 5.29 -9.41 9.18
N VAL A 89 4.12 -10.05 9.02
CA VAL A 89 3.99 -11.50 8.80
C VAL A 89 2.84 -11.76 7.82
N PHE A 90 2.98 -12.79 6.97
CA PHE A 90 1.97 -13.14 5.94
C PHE A 90 0.54 -13.37 6.48
N ARG A 91 0.41 -13.71 7.77
CA ARG A 91 -0.88 -14.01 8.43
C ARG A 91 -1.60 -12.76 8.96
N ASP A 92 -0.98 -11.58 8.86
CA ASP A 92 -1.57 -10.34 9.36
C ASP A 92 -2.53 -9.75 8.32
N GLY A 93 -3.82 -9.77 8.65
CA GLY A 93 -4.88 -9.24 7.78
C GLY A 93 -5.15 -7.74 7.95
N ARG A 94 -4.62 -7.07 8.97
CA ARG A 94 -5.02 -5.69 9.32
C ARG A 94 -4.68 -4.69 8.21
N GLY A 95 -3.57 -4.91 7.52
CA GLY A 95 -3.14 -4.05 6.40
C GLY A 95 -4.14 -4.02 5.23
N PHE A 96 -4.93 -5.07 5.01
CA PHE A 96 -5.99 -5.06 4.00
C PHE A 96 -7.11 -4.08 4.36
N SER A 97 -7.52 -4.05 5.63
CA SER A 97 -8.51 -3.11 6.13
C SER A 97 -8.00 -1.67 6.05
N ILE A 98 -6.73 -1.44 6.40
CA ILE A 98 -6.07 -0.13 6.25
C ILE A 98 -6.14 0.34 4.80
N GLY A 99 -5.77 -0.53 3.84
CA GLY A 99 -5.82 -0.18 2.42
C GLY A 99 -7.22 0.22 1.94
N ARG A 100 -8.25 -0.54 2.33
CA ARG A 100 -9.64 -0.20 2.01
C ARG A 100 -10.08 1.11 2.63
N LEU A 101 -9.74 1.36 3.89
CA LEU A 101 -10.06 2.63 4.55
C LEU A 101 -9.42 3.81 3.82
N LEU A 102 -8.13 3.70 3.46
CA LEU A 102 -7.42 4.74 2.73
C LEU A 102 -8.07 5.05 1.37
N ARG A 103 -8.46 4.03 0.59
CA ARG A 103 -9.09 4.26 -0.72
C ARG A 103 -10.57 4.64 -0.64
N GLU A 104 -11.36 3.91 0.13
CA GLU A 104 -12.83 4.01 0.09
C GLU A 104 -13.37 5.06 1.06
N ARG A 105 -12.76 5.21 2.24
CA ARG A 105 -13.25 6.14 3.26
C ARG A 105 -12.54 7.48 3.20
N TYR A 106 -11.21 7.44 3.13
CA TYR A 106 -10.36 8.64 3.19
C TYR A 106 -9.97 9.17 1.82
N GLN A 107 -10.29 8.45 0.74
CA GLN A 107 -10.11 8.91 -0.64
C GLN A 107 -8.65 9.28 -0.96
N TRP A 108 -7.69 8.56 -0.37
CA TRP A 108 -6.28 8.67 -0.76
C TRP A 108 -6.12 8.27 -2.22
N THR A 109 -5.56 9.16 -3.04
CA THR A 109 -5.37 8.96 -4.49
C THR A 109 -3.89 8.79 -4.87
N GLY A 110 -2.96 9.05 -3.96
CA GLY A 110 -1.54 8.84 -4.19
C GLY A 110 -1.15 7.37 -4.20
N GLU A 111 0.14 7.09 -4.27
CA GLU A 111 0.64 5.72 -4.24
C GLU A 111 0.29 5.05 -2.90
N LEU A 112 -0.18 3.80 -2.95
CA LEU A 112 -0.45 2.97 -1.78
C LEU A 112 0.34 1.67 -1.91
N ARG A 113 1.41 1.56 -1.11
CA ARG A 113 2.40 0.49 -1.22
C ARG A 113 2.27 -0.57 -0.13
N ALA A 114 2.29 -1.84 -0.50
CA ALA A 114 2.50 -2.93 0.46
C ALA A 114 4.01 -3.15 0.66
N ILE A 115 4.47 -3.20 1.91
CA ILE A 115 5.86 -3.50 2.29
C ILE A 115 5.91 -4.59 3.38
N GLY A 116 7.08 -5.20 3.60
CA GLY A 116 7.25 -6.28 4.59
C GLY A 116 7.20 -7.67 3.94
N ASP A 117 6.46 -8.60 4.54
CA ASP A 117 6.27 -9.99 4.09
C ASP A 117 5.24 -10.07 2.94
N VAL A 118 5.48 -9.33 1.86
CA VAL A 118 4.61 -9.27 0.68
C VAL A 118 4.90 -10.43 -0.25
N LEU A 119 3.95 -11.35 -0.34
CA LEU A 119 4.06 -12.57 -1.15
C LEU A 119 3.27 -12.47 -2.46
N ARG A 120 3.76 -13.17 -3.48
CA ARG A 120 3.14 -13.27 -4.81
C ARG A 120 1.65 -13.64 -4.73
N ASP A 121 1.33 -14.65 -3.95
CA ASP A 121 -0.02 -15.20 -3.74
C ASP A 121 -0.99 -14.21 -3.08
N GLN A 122 -0.49 -13.13 -2.47
CA GLN A 122 -1.30 -12.08 -1.86
C GLN A 122 -1.49 -10.85 -2.75
N LEU A 123 -0.73 -10.71 -3.83
CA LEU A 123 -0.71 -9.48 -4.66
C LEU A 123 -2.07 -9.13 -5.23
N LEU A 124 -2.83 -10.10 -5.74
CA LEU A 124 -4.17 -9.83 -6.23
C LEU A 124 -5.06 -9.31 -5.09
N PHE A 125 -5.03 -9.94 -3.92
CA PHE A 125 -5.85 -9.51 -2.78
C PHE A 125 -5.48 -8.11 -2.29
N HIS A 126 -4.19 -7.79 -2.23
CA HIS A 126 -3.75 -6.43 -1.92
C HIS A 126 -4.27 -5.44 -2.97
N SER A 127 -4.12 -5.74 -4.27
CA SER A 127 -4.62 -4.87 -5.34
C SER A 127 -6.11 -4.61 -5.21
N ARG A 128 -6.90 -5.63 -4.88
CA ARG A 128 -8.34 -5.51 -4.65
C ARG A 128 -8.71 -4.68 -3.43
N CYS A 129 -7.82 -4.60 -2.44
CA CYS A 129 -7.95 -3.70 -1.29
C CYS A 129 -7.37 -2.29 -1.55
N GLY A 130 -6.96 -1.99 -2.78
CA GLY A 130 -6.58 -0.65 -3.21
C GLY A 130 -5.09 -0.37 -3.32
N PHE A 131 -4.23 -1.34 -3.03
CA PHE A 131 -2.78 -1.21 -3.21
C PHE A 131 -2.41 -1.15 -4.70
N ASP A 132 -1.51 -0.25 -5.06
CA ASP A 132 -1.03 -0.07 -6.44
C ASP A 132 0.48 -0.29 -6.59
N ALA A 133 1.20 -0.36 -5.47
CA ALA A 133 2.62 -0.67 -5.40
C ALA A 133 2.92 -1.80 -4.40
N PHE A 134 3.90 -2.64 -4.71
CA PHE A 134 4.21 -3.86 -3.96
C PHE A 134 5.71 -4.07 -3.90
N ALA A 135 6.28 -3.96 -2.70
CA ALA A 135 7.64 -4.38 -2.42
C ALA A 135 7.67 -5.88 -2.13
N VAL A 136 7.64 -6.67 -3.20
CA VAL A 136 7.68 -8.14 -3.15
C VAL A 136 8.95 -8.58 -2.42
N ARG A 137 8.82 -9.58 -1.55
CA ARG A 137 9.93 -10.13 -0.78
C ARG A 137 11.09 -10.54 -1.70
N GLU A 138 12.32 -10.21 -1.30
CA GLU A 138 13.53 -10.33 -2.13
C GLU A 138 13.86 -11.77 -2.56
N ASP A 139 13.34 -12.78 -1.84
CA ASP A 139 13.53 -14.20 -2.15
C ASP A 139 12.54 -14.73 -3.20
N LYS A 140 11.71 -13.87 -3.80
CA LYS A 140 10.74 -14.21 -4.85
C LYS A 140 11.12 -13.58 -6.18
N ASP A 141 10.78 -14.25 -7.28
CA ASP A 141 10.91 -13.68 -8.62
C ASP A 141 9.81 -12.64 -8.86
N ILE A 142 10.21 -11.38 -8.97
CA ILE A 142 9.31 -10.26 -9.18
C ILE A 142 8.61 -10.29 -10.55
N ASN A 143 9.23 -10.88 -11.57
CA ASN A 143 8.62 -11.00 -12.90
C ASN A 143 7.54 -12.08 -12.90
N ASP A 144 7.79 -13.21 -12.24
CA ASP A 144 6.74 -14.22 -12.03
C ASP A 144 5.60 -13.68 -11.15
N ALA A 145 5.91 -12.81 -10.19
CA ALA A 145 4.90 -12.23 -9.31
C ALA A 145 3.84 -11.41 -10.07
N LEU A 146 4.15 -10.86 -11.26
CA LEU A 146 3.15 -10.22 -12.12
C LEU A 146 2.02 -11.17 -12.55
N ASN A 147 2.27 -12.47 -12.61
CA ASN A 147 1.26 -13.44 -13.01
C ASN A 147 0.13 -13.54 -11.98
N ALA A 148 0.38 -13.20 -10.70
CA ALA A 148 -0.61 -13.24 -9.62
C ALA A 148 -1.88 -12.44 -9.94
N PHE A 149 -1.78 -11.33 -10.68
CA PHE A 149 -2.93 -10.50 -11.03
C PHE A 149 -3.91 -11.18 -12.01
N ASN A 150 -3.48 -12.25 -12.67
CA ASN A 150 -4.24 -12.94 -13.72
C ASN A 150 -4.68 -14.36 -13.34
N GLU A 151 -4.37 -14.82 -12.12
CA GLU A 151 -4.68 -16.19 -11.69
C GLU A 151 -6.18 -16.44 -11.49
N PHE A 152 -6.93 -15.41 -11.15
CA PHE A 152 -8.38 -15.49 -10.97
C PHE A 152 -9.08 -14.67 -12.05
N SER A 153 -9.84 -15.37 -12.91
CA SER A 153 -10.64 -14.72 -13.95
C SER A 153 -11.92 -14.07 -13.42
N GLU A 154 -12.45 -14.58 -12.31
CA GLU A 154 -13.73 -14.13 -11.73
C GLU A 154 -13.62 -13.92 -10.23
N GLN A 155 -14.14 -12.78 -9.77
CA GLN A 155 -14.14 -12.42 -8.35
C GLN A 155 -15.56 -12.38 -7.79
N TYR A 156 -15.81 -13.16 -6.74
CA TYR A 156 -17.14 -13.24 -6.14
C TYR A 156 -17.55 -11.95 -5.41
N GLN A 157 -16.66 -11.43 -4.57
CA GLN A 157 -16.92 -10.28 -3.69
C GLN A 157 -16.71 -8.97 -4.43
N GLY A 158 -17.43 -7.91 -4.04
CA GLY A 158 -17.08 -6.53 -4.42
C GLY A 158 -15.86 -6.06 -3.61
N ALA A 159 -15.04 -5.22 -4.22
CA ALA A 159 -13.83 -4.66 -3.61
C ALA A 159 -13.53 -3.29 -4.22
N THR A 160 -12.37 -2.70 -3.90
CA THR A 160 -12.03 -1.34 -4.31
C THR A 160 -11.85 -1.21 -5.83
N ASP A 161 -11.41 -2.28 -6.50
CA ASP A 161 -11.25 -2.37 -7.95
C ASP A 161 -12.58 -2.55 -8.70
N ASN A 162 -13.51 -3.31 -8.13
CA ASN A 162 -14.86 -3.49 -8.64
C ASN A 162 -15.85 -3.61 -7.47
N PRO A 163 -16.63 -2.56 -7.17
CA PRO A 163 -17.54 -2.57 -6.03
C PRO A 163 -18.74 -3.51 -6.23
N GLU A 164 -19.02 -3.96 -7.46
CA GLU A 164 -20.16 -4.80 -7.76
C GLU A 164 -19.86 -6.30 -7.55
N PRO A 165 -20.49 -6.96 -6.56
CA PRO A 165 -20.30 -8.38 -6.35
C PRO A 165 -20.90 -9.20 -7.50
N LEU A 166 -20.38 -10.41 -7.71
CA LEU A 166 -20.73 -11.27 -8.83
C LEU A 166 -22.23 -11.55 -8.96
N PHE A 167 -22.95 -11.72 -7.84
CA PHE A 167 -24.39 -12.01 -7.89
C PHE A 167 -25.21 -10.85 -8.49
N ARG A 168 -24.80 -9.60 -8.26
CA ARG A 168 -25.43 -8.42 -8.89
C ARG A 168 -25.10 -8.34 -10.37
N ARG A 169 -23.83 -8.60 -10.72
CA ARG A 169 -23.36 -8.64 -12.12
C ARG A 169 -24.11 -9.70 -12.93
N ARG A 170 -24.30 -10.90 -12.38
CA ARG A 170 -25.08 -11.98 -13.01
C ARG A 170 -26.54 -11.59 -13.22
N ALA A 171 -27.18 -11.00 -12.21
CA ALA A 171 -28.57 -10.55 -12.34
C ALA A 171 -28.73 -9.50 -13.45
N ALA A 172 -27.79 -8.55 -13.55
CA ALA A 172 -27.79 -7.53 -14.61
C ALA A 172 -27.64 -8.14 -16.01
N VAL A 173 -26.74 -9.12 -16.18
CA VAL A 173 -26.56 -9.83 -17.46
C VAL A 173 -27.82 -10.60 -17.87
N LEU A 174 -28.46 -11.30 -16.93
CA LEU A 174 -29.70 -12.04 -17.21
C LEU A 174 -30.83 -11.09 -17.64
N ALA A 175 -31.01 -9.98 -16.94
CA ALA A 175 -31.99 -8.95 -17.29
C ALA A 175 -31.73 -8.36 -18.68
N ALA A 176 -30.46 -8.09 -19.03
CA ALA A 176 -30.08 -7.58 -20.34
C ALA A 176 -30.27 -8.60 -21.48
N SER A 177 -30.14 -9.90 -21.19
CA SER A 177 -30.31 -10.99 -22.16
C SER A 177 -31.77 -11.39 -22.41
N GLY A 178 -32.73 -10.81 -21.67
CA GLY A 178 -34.15 -11.17 -21.78
C GLY A 178 -34.50 -12.56 -21.26
N ALA A 179 -33.57 -13.23 -20.56
CA ALA A 179 -33.71 -14.57 -20.02
C ALA A 179 -34.22 -14.59 -18.56
N ALA A 180 -35.03 -13.60 -18.19
CA ALA A 180 -35.60 -13.44 -16.84
C ALA A 180 -36.89 -14.23 -16.65
#